data_AF-A0A383EKI3-F1
#
_entry.id   AF-A0A383EKI3-F1
#
_cell.length_a   1.000
_cell.length_b   1.000
_cell.length_c   1.000
_cell.angle_alpha   90.00
_cell.angle_beta   90.00
_cell.angle_gamma   90.00
#
_symmetry.space_group_name_H-M   'P 1'
#
loop_
_entity.id
_entity.type
_entity.pdbx_description
1 polymer ?
#
loop_
_entity_poly.entity_id
_entity_poly.type
_entity_poly.pdbx_seq_one_letter_code
_entity_poly.pdbx_strand_id
1 'polypeptide(L)'
;MTYPTLFSPLQVGTHTLRNRIVHTATVSGYGAATRPTQRLIDYHQSRAAGGTAMIVTELMPVHHTSLANPFLISVFDEDNLDLFKRWAEVVESEDCRLVGQLGHVGRQQLWSPLATPVSASARPDPLSWTVPHKMNLSEIEEMIE
;
A
#
# COMPACT_ATOMS: atom_id res chain seq x y z
N MET A 1 -14.33 -13.26 -28.93
CA MET A 1 -13.31 -12.36 -28.34
C MET A 1 -12.06 -13.16 -28.04
N THR A 2 -10.87 -12.58 -28.25
CA THR A 2 -9.57 -13.29 -28.21
C THR A 2 -9.18 -13.80 -26.81
N TYR A 3 -9.81 -13.32 -25.72
CA TYR A 3 -9.50 -13.79 -24.35
C TYR A 3 -10.77 -13.83 -23.45
N PRO A 4 -11.70 -14.78 -23.67
CA PRO A 4 -13.02 -14.76 -23.01
C PRO A 4 -12.92 -14.89 -21.48
N THR A 5 -11.97 -15.68 -20.97
CA THR A 5 -11.78 -15.84 -19.52
C THR A 5 -11.19 -14.58 -18.90
N LEU A 6 -10.16 -13.97 -19.51
CA LEU A 6 -9.49 -12.79 -18.96
C LEU A 6 -10.44 -11.61 -18.78
N PHE A 7 -11.32 -11.37 -19.77
CA PHE A 7 -12.29 -10.28 -19.76
C PHE A 7 -13.66 -10.65 -19.18
N SER A 8 -13.81 -11.85 -18.63
CA SER A 8 -15.03 -12.23 -17.91
C SER A 8 -15.06 -11.62 -16.51
N PRO A 9 -16.25 -11.25 -15.98
CA PRO A 9 -16.38 -10.79 -14.61
C PRO A 9 -15.89 -11.81 -13.56
N LEU A 10 -15.47 -11.30 -12.40
CA LEU A 10 -15.05 -12.11 -11.25
C LEU A 10 -15.67 -11.56 -9.96
N GLN A 11 -16.37 -12.42 -9.21
CA GLN A 11 -16.83 -12.08 -7.86
C GLN A 11 -15.67 -12.19 -6.86
N VAL A 12 -15.42 -11.12 -6.10
CA VAL A 12 -14.43 -11.06 -5.02
C VAL A 12 -15.12 -10.51 -3.77
N GLY A 13 -15.38 -11.37 -2.79
CA GLY A 13 -16.18 -11.00 -1.63
C GLY A 13 -17.56 -10.49 -2.03
N THR A 14 -17.89 -9.26 -1.65
CA THR A 14 -19.14 -8.57 -1.98
C THR A 14 -19.09 -7.78 -3.29
N HIS A 15 -17.93 -7.68 -3.95
CA HIS A 15 -17.75 -6.88 -5.18
C HIS A 15 -17.64 -7.75 -6.42
N THR A 16 -18.25 -7.31 -7.52
CA THR A 16 -18.03 -7.88 -8.85
C THR A 16 -17.01 -7.03 -9.60
N LEU A 17 -15.91 -7.62 -10.05
CA LEU A 17 -14.92 -6.99 -10.91
C LEU A 17 -15.29 -7.19 -12.37
N ARG A 18 -15.19 -6.14 -13.20
CA ARG A 18 -15.52 -6.19 -14.64
C ARG A 18 -14.69 -7.19 -15.46
N ASN A 19 -13.49 -7.52 -14.99
CA ASN A 19 -12.58 -8.49 -15.59
C ASN A 19 -11.56 -9.00 -14.55
N ARG A 20 -10.63 -9.87 -14.98
CA ARG A 20 -9.64 -10.52 -14.12
C ARG A 20 -8.27 -9.82 -14.12
N ILE A 21 -8.22 -8.56 -14.51
CA ILE A 21 -6.97 -7.79 -14.62
C ILE A 21 -6.80 -6.95 -13.35
N VAL A 22 -5.71 -7.18 -12.64
CA VAL A 22 -5.36 -6.48 -11.39
C VAL A 22 -4.01 -5.79 -11.56
N HIS A 23 -3.92 -4.51 -11.18
CA HIS A 23 -2.64 -3.85 -10.97
C HIS A 23 -2.13 -4.22 -9.59
N THR A 24 -1.01 -4.95 -9.54
CA THR A 24 -0.40 -5.39 -8.28
C THR A 24 0.27 -4.22 -7.57
N ALA A 25 0.37 -4.33 -6.24
CA ALA A 25 1.03 -3.33 -5.41
C ALA A 25 2.45 -3.04 -5.91
N THR A 26 2.70 -1.77 -6.24
CA THR A 26 3.96 -1.32 -6.85
C THR A 26 4.34 0.03 -6.26
N VAL A 27 5.46 0.12 -5.56
CA VAL A 27 6.00 1.39 -5.06
C VAL A 27 6.60 2.18 -6.23
N SER A 28 5.88 3.21 -6.66
CA SER A 28 6.20 4.16 -7.74
C SER A 28 7.09 5.32 -7.29
N GLY A 29 7.08 5.65 -6.00
CA GLY A 29 7.79 6.81 -5.45
C GLY A 29 7.15 8.16 -5.79
N TYR A 30 5.86 8.18 -6.16
CA TYR A 30 5.13 9.42 -6.49
C TYR A 30 4.41 10.07 -5.30
N GLY A 31 4.36 9.43 -4.14
CA GLY A 31 3.97 10.10 -2.89
C GLY A 31 4.96 11.18 -2.46
N ALA A 32 4.56 12.05 -1.54
CA ALA A 32 5.46 13.04 -0.95
C ALA A 32 4.97 13.42 0.45
N ALA A 33 5.91 13.70 1.37
CA ALA A 33 5.63 14.04 2.76
C ALA A 33 4.66 13.06 3.44
N THR A 34 4.77 11.78 3.08
CA THR A 34 3.90 10.67 3.48
C THR A 34 2.43 10.77 3.06
N ARG A 35 2.12 11.60 2.06
CA ARG A 35 0.77 11.88 1.56
C ARG A 35 0.56 11.46 0.10
N PRO A 36 -0.66 11.04 -0.28
CA PRO A 36 -1.00 10.88 -1.68
C PRO A 36 -0.84 12.21 -2.42
N THR A 37 -0.06 12.22 -3.50
CA THR A 37 0.04 13.39 -4.37
C THR A 37 -0.94 13.26 -5.53
N GLN A 38 -1.23 14.38 -6.21
CA GLN A 38 -2.02 14.35 -7.44
C GLN A 38 -1.40 13.40 -8.49
N ARG A 39 -0.06 13.41 -8.63
CA ARG A 39 0.66 12.53 -9.56
C ARG A 39 0.43 11.04 -9.26
N LEU A 40 0.38 10.66 -7.98
CA LEU A 40 0.10 9.29 -7.57
C LEU A 40 -1.36 8.89 -7.88
N ILE A 41 -2.30 9.82 -7.68
CA ILE A 41 -3.72 9.59 -7.99
C ILE A 41 -3.90 9.45 -9.51
N ASP A 42 -3.37 10.37 -10.31
CA ASP A 42 -3.44 10.35 -11.78
C ASP A 42 -2.77 9.09 -12.35
N TYR A 43 -1.67 8.64 -11.71
CA TYR A 43 -1.04 7.38 -12.04
C TYR A 43 -2.05 6.23 -11.92
N HIS A 44 -2.72 6.06 -10.77
CA HIS A 44 -3.68 4.97 -10.60
C HIS A 44 -4.93 5.14 -11.48
N GLN A 45 -5.45 6.36 -11.62
CA GLN A 45 -6.58 6.64 -12.51
C GLN A 45 -6.29 6.18 -13.94
N SER A 46 -5.09 6.45 -14.46
CA SER A 46 -4.71 6.05 -15.82
C SER A 46 -4.76 4.53 -16.02
N ARG A 47 -4.48 3.73 -14.98
CA ARG A 47 -4.55 2.25 -15.05
C ARG A 47 -6.00 1.79 -15.00
N ALA A 48 -6.80 2.45 -14.16
CA ALA A 48 -8.23 2.21 -14.06
C ALA A 48 -8.94 2.53 -15.39
N ALA A 49 -8.68 3.69 -15.99
CA ALA A 49 -9.16 4.08 -17.31
C ALA A 49 -8.69 3.12 -18.43
N GLY A 50 -7.52 2.50 -18.25
CA GLY A 50 -6.97 1.49 -19.15
C GLY A 50 -7.67 0.12 -19.10
N GLY A 51 -8.67 -0.06 -18.24
CA GLY A 51 -9.46 -1.29 -18.17
C GLY A 51 -9.12 -2.24 -17.01
N THR A 52 -8.16 -1.89 -16.14
CA THR A 52 -7.87 -2.66 -14.92
C THR A 52 -9.10 -2.71 -14.00
N ALA A 53 -9.51 -3.89 -13.54
CA ALA A 53 -10.71 -4.01 -12.69
C ALA A 53 -10.43 -3.79 -11.20
N MET A 54 -9.18 -3.99 -10.75
CA MET A 54 -8.76 -3.69 -9.38
C MET A 54 -7.32 -3.18 -9.36
N ILE A 55 -7.07 -2.16 -8.55
CA ILE A 55 -5.74 -1.65 -8.26
C ILE A 55 -5.47 -1.89 -6.78
N VAL A 56 -4.38 -2.59 -6.49
CA VAL A 56 -3.79 -2.58 -5.15
C VAL A 56 -2.81 -1.41 -5.11
N THR A 57 -2.93 -0.55 -4.10
CA THR A 57 -2.03 0.60 -3.91
C THR A 57 -0.58 0.14 -3.71
N GLU A 58 0.29 1.10 -3.49
CA GLU A 58 1.62 0.87 -2.93
C GLU A 58 1.54 0.36 -1.47
N LEU A 59 2.66 -0.11 -0.92
CA LEU A 59 2.78 -0.36 0.52
C LEU A 59 2.43 0.93 1.29
N MET A 60 1.45 0.81 2.18
CA MET A 60 1.01 1.88 3.07
C MET A 60 1.39 1.54 4.52
N PRO A 61 2.42 2.20 5.09
CA PRO A 61 2.87 1.94 6.45
C PRO A 61 1.76 2.17 7.48
N VAL A 62 1.49 1.14 8.27
CA VAL A 62 0.51 1.18 9.38
C VAL A 62 1.05 1.81 10.66
N HIS A 63 2.37 1.90 10.78
CA HIS A 63 3.03 2.38 11.98
C HIS A 63 4.27 3.20 11.64
N HIS A 64 4.63 4.14 12.51
CA HIS A 64 5.77 5.05 12.31
C HIS A 64 7.11 4.29 12.19
N THR A 65 7.24 3.12 12.85
CA THR A 65 8.38 2.21 12.68
C THR A 65 8.35 1.41 11.37
N SER A 66 7.52 1.80 10.39
CA SER A 66 7.58 1.29 9.02
C SER A 66 7.74 2.40 7.98
N LEU A 67 7.99 3.64 8.39
CA LEU A 67 8.29 4.75 7.49
C LEU A 67 9.76 4.73 7.06
N ALA A 68 10.04 4.02 5.96
CA ALA A 68 11.38 3.98 5.38
C ALA A 68 11.71 5.21 4.52
N ASN A 69 10.72 5.83 3.87
CA ASN A 69 10.92 6.94 2.94
C ASN A 69 9.73 7.90 2.92
N PRO A 70 9.94 9.20 2.63
CA PRO A 70 8.88 10.21 2.64
C PRO A 70 7.89 10.10 1.47
N PHE A 71 8.17 9.27 0.46
CA PHE A 71 7.23 9.00 -0.63
C PHE A 71 6.22 7.88 -0.30
N LEU A 72 6.41 7.13 0.80
CA LEU A 72 5.46 6.10 1.23
C LEU A 72 4.25 6.75 1.89
N ILE A 73 3.06 6.20 1.66
CA ILE A 73 1.82 6.79 2.14
C ILE A 73 1.44 6.23 3.51
N SER A 74 1.51 7.03 4.57
CA SER A 74 1.14 6.60 5.94
C SER A 74 -0.37 6.54 6.11
N VAL A 75 -0.88 5.45 6.71
CA VAL A 75 -2.32 5.34 7.03
C VAL A 75 -2.69 5.81 8.43
N PHE A 76 -1.71 5.94 9.32
CA PHE A 76 -1.89 6.42 10.69
C PHE A 76 -1.90 7.95 10.81
N ASP A 77 -1.67 8.68 9.71
CA ASP A 77 -1.81 10.13 9.67
C ASP A 77 -3.24 10.49 9.23
N GLU A 78 -4.05 10.99 10.17
CA GLU A 78 -5.45 11.36 9.91
C GLU A 78 -5.60 12.44 8.84
N ASP A 79 -4.57 13.28 8.63
CA ASP A 79 -4.57 14.31 7.59
C ASP A 79 -4.69 13.72 6.18
N ASN A 80 -4.37 12.43 6.00
CA ASN A 80 -4.49 11.75 4.72
C ASN A 80 -5.92 11.27 4.42
N LEU A 81 -6.86 11.30 5.36
CA LEU A 81 -8.18 10.70 5.20
C LEU A 81 -8.95 11.25 3.99
N ASP A 82 -8.97 12.57 3.81
CA ASP A 82 -9.67 13.18 2.67
C ASP A 82 -8.96 12.92 1.34
N LEU A 83 -7.63 12.78 1.37
CA LEU A 83 -6.85 12.35 0.20
C LEU A 83 -7.14 10.89 -0.18
N PHE A 84 -7.34 10.00 0.80
CA PHE A 84 -7.75 8.62 0.56
C PHE A 84 -9.13 8.53 -0.07
N LYS A 85 -10.11 9.29 0.44
CA LYS A 85 -11.45 9.37 -0.16
C LYS A 85 -11.37 9.82 -1.61
N ARG A 86 -10.62 10.90 -1.89
CA ARG A 86 -10.44 11.42 -3.25
C ARG A 86 -9.75 10.42 -4.17
N TRP A 87 -8.72 9.74 -3.69
CA TRP A 87 -8.01 8.73 -4.47
C TRP A 87 -8.91 7.55 -4.82
N ALA A 88 -9.67 7.05 -3.84
CA ALA A 88 -10.67 6.01 -4.07
C ALA A 88 -11.74 6.47 -5.07
N GLU A 89 -12.33 7.66 -4.88
CA GLU A 89 -13.37 8.20 -5.77
C GLU A 89 -12.90 8.30 -7.23
N VAL A 90 -11.71 8.85 -7.48
CA VAL A 90 -11.16 9.02 -8.82
C VAL A 90 -10.85 7.67 -9.50
N VAL A 91 -10.40 6.67 -8.75
CA VAL A 91 -10.16 5.33 -9.31
C VAL A 91 -11.47 4.59 -9.53
N GLU A 92 -12.41 4.68 -8.59
CA GLU A 92 -13.67 3.96 -8.63
C GLU A 92 -14.64 4.52 -9.67
N SER A 93 -14.54 5.79 -10.04
CA SER A 93 -15.30 6.37 -11.15
C SER A 93 -15.00 5.72 -12.50
N GLU A 94 -13.89 5.01 -12.63
CA GLU A 94 -13.46 4.30 -13.85
C GLU A 94 -13.88 2.82 -13.86
N ASP A 95 -14.85 2.40 -13.04
CA ASP A 95 -15.28 0.99 -12.86
C ASP A 95 -14.10 0.07 -12.48
N CYS A 96 -13.32 0.53 -11.50
CA CYS A 96 -12.14 -0.14 -10.95
C CYS A 96 -12.21 -0.11 -9.43
N ARG A 97 -11.81 -1.18 -8.74
CA ARG A 97 -11.74 -1.20 -7.27
C ARG A 97 -10.36 -0.78 -6.79
N LEU A 98 -10.26 0.23 -5.91
CA LEU A 98 -9.01 0.56 -5.22
C LEU A 98 -8.91 -0.20 -3.90
N VAL A 99 -7.77 -0.84 -3.64
CA VAL A 99 -7.51 -1.59 -2.40
C VAL A 99 -6.18 -1.14 -1.79
N GLY A 100 -6.21 -0.68 -0.55
CA GLY A 100 -5.01 -0.28 0.20
C GLY A 100 -4.17 -1.49 0.62
N GLN A 101 -2.88 -1.50 0.29
CA GLN A 101 -1.92 -2.48 0.82
C GLN A 101 -1.38 -1.98 2.17
N LEU A 102 -2.12 -2.25 3.25
CA LEU A 102 -1.62 -2.03 4.61
C LEU A 102 -0.43 -2.94 4.88
N GLY A 103 0.65 -2.40 5.45
CA GLY A 103 1.78 -3.25 5.81
C GLY A 103 2.77 -2.60 6.76
N HIS A 104 3.60 -3.47 7.32
CA HIS A 104 4.72 -3.13 8.18
C HIS A 104 5.97 -3.87 7.68
N VAL A 105 7.05 -3.17 7.37
CA VAL A 105 8.27 -3.78 6.80
C VAL A 105 9.07 -4.62 7.80
N GLY A 106 8.78 -4.46 9.10
CA GLY A 106 9.43 -5.18 10.18
C GLY A 106 10.93 -4.91 10.19
N ARG A 107 11.73 -5.98 10.16
CA ARG A 107 13.19 -5.86 10.12
C ARG A 107 13.75 -5.40 8.76
N GLN A 108 12.95 -5.45 7.69
CA GLN A 108 13.39 -5.15 6.33
C GLN A 108 13.21 -3.66 5.99
N GLN A 109 13.49 -2.77 6.94
CA GLN A 109 13.55 -1.36 6.63
C GLN A 109 14.79 -1.08 5.77
N LEU A 110 14.61 -1.14 4.45
CA LEU A 110 15.63 -0.78 3.48
C LEU A 110 15.79 0.74 3.43
N TRP A 111 16.97 1.19 2.99
CA TRP A 111 17.25 2.59 2.62
C TRP A 111 17.32 3.60 3.77
N SER A 112 18.21 3.38 4.74
CA SER A 112 18.52 4.33 5.82
C SER A 112 17.29 4.75 6.61
N PRO A 113 16.76 3.86 7.46
CA PRO A 113 15.46 4.07 8.05
C PRO A 113 15.39 5.31 8.94
N LEU A 114 14.23 5.96 8.91
CA LEU A 114 13.93 7.14 9.74
C LEU A 114 13.68 6.77 11.21
N ALA A 115 13.46 5.49 11.51
CA ALA A 115 13.20 4.94 12.84
C ALA A 115 13.93 3.61 13.03
N THR A 116 14.14 3.16 14.26
CA THR A 116 14.70 1.82 14.51
C THR A 116 13.70 0.74 14.02
N PRO A 117 14.14 -0.25 13.22
CA PRO A 117 13.25 -1.32 12.78
C PRO A 117 12.82 -2.20 13.94
N VAL A 118 11.61 -2.74 13.86
CA VAL A 118 11.04 -3.65 14.88
C VAL A 118 10.78 -5.04 14.29
N SER A 119 10.90 -6.09 15.11
CA SER A 119 10.67 -7.46 14.68
C SER A 119 10.33 -8.40 15.84
N ALA A 120 9.94 -9.64 15.53
CA ALA A 120 9.71 -10.69 16.51
C ALA A 120 11.01 -11.17 17.22
N SER A 121 12.19 -10.86 16.65
CA SER A 121 13.49 -11.23 17.21
C SER A 121 14.57 -10.23 16.82
N ALA A 122 15.64 -10.13 17.60
CA ALA A 122 16.83 -9.31 17.31
C ALA A 122 17.78 -9.97 16.29
N ARG A 123 17.25 -10.71 15.29
CA ARG A 123 18.05 -11.31 14.23
C ARG A 123 18.28 -10.28 13.12
N PRO A 124 19.53 -10.04 12.70
CA PRO A 124 19.81 -9.01 11.70
C PRO A 124 19.05 -9.28 10.40
N ASP A 125 18.65 -8.21 9.75
CA ASP A 125 18.17 -8.27 8.37
C ASP A 125 19.32 -8.69 7.44
N PRO A 126 19.14 -9.73 6.60
CA PRO A 126 20.23 -10.25 5.77
C PRO A 126 20.74 -9.28 4.70
N LEU A 127 19.99 -8.21 4.39
CA LEU A 127 20.36 -7.24 3.37
C LEU A 127 21.05 -5.99 3.95
N SER A 128 20.46 -5.39 4.99
CA SER A 128 20.95 -4.17 5.63
C SER A 128 21.88 -4.44 6.82
N TRP A 129 21.91 -5.66 7.35
CA TRP A 129 22.59 -6.04 8.61
C TRP A 129 22.11 -5.28 9.86
N THR A 130 21.06 -4.47 9.72
CA THR A 130 20.46 -3.76 10.85
C THR A 130 19.86 -4.78 11.81
N VAL A 131 20.20 -4.65 13.09
CA VAL A 131 19.58 -5.43 14.15
C VAL A 131 18.30 -4.72 14.57
N PRO A 132 17.11 -5.34 14.37
CA PRO A 132 15.86 -4.73 14.79
C PRO A 132 15.70 -4.82 16.31
N HIS A 133 14.96 -3.86 16.85
CA HIS A 133 14.39 -3.98 18.19
C HIS A 133 13.43 -5.17 18.24
N LYS A 134 13.58 -6.03 19.25
CA LYS A 134 12.65 -7.13 19.48
C LYS A 134 11.43 -6.60 20.20
N MET A 135 10.28 -6.68 19.56
CA MET A 135 9.03 -6.21 20.16
C MET A 135 8.70 -6.98 21.45
N ASN A 136 8.31 -6.25 22.48
CA ASN A 136 7.65 -6.76 23.67
C ASN A 136 6.13 -6.90 23.42
N LEU A 137 5.38 -7.43 24.41
CA LEU A 137 3.95 -7.67 24.22
C LEU A 137 3.14 -6.39 24.02
N SER A 138 3.42 -5.33 24.78
CA SER A 138 2.72 -4.05 24.61
C SER A 138 2.97 -3.41 23.24
N GLU A 139 4.18 -3.54 22.68
CA GLU A 139 4.48 -3.03 21.33
C GLU A 139 3.80 -3.88 20.24
N ILE A 140 3.54 -5.16 20.51
CA ILE A 140 2.75 -6.01 19.62
C ILE A 140 1.27 -5.62 19.68
N GLU A 141 0.75 -5.35 20.88
CA GLU A 141 -0.63 -4.87 21.07
C GLU A 141 -0.84 -3.52 20.38
N GLU A 142 0.08 -2.56 20.56
CA GLU A 142 0.08 -1.27 19.84
C GLU A 142 0.11 -1.43 18.32
N MET A 143 0.82 -2.43 17.79
CA MET A 143 0.86 -2.71 16.34
C MET A 143 -0.47 -3.28 15.80
N ILE A 144 -1.27 -3.90 16.66
CA ILE A 144 -2.55 -4.52 16.29
C ILE A 144 -3.69 -3.49 16.32
N GLU A 145 -3.64 -2.54 17.26
CA GLU A 145 -4.61 -1.43 17.38
C GLU A 145 -4.55 -0.47 16.18
#